data_AF-A0AA43RY79-F1
#
_entry.id   AF-A0AA43RY79-F1
#
_cell.length_a   1.000
_cell.length_b   1.000
_cell.length_c   1.000
_cell.angle_alpha   90.00
_cell.angle_beta   90.00
_cell.angle_gamma   90.00
#
_symmetry.space_group_name_H-M   'P 1'
#
loop_
_entity.id
_entity.type
_entity.pdbx_description
1 polymer ?
#
loop_
_entity_poly.entity_id
_entity_poly.type
_entity_poly.pdbx_seq_one_letter_code
_entity_poly.pdbx_strand_id
1 'polypeptide(L)' 'MKTKVLVNLRSSAKKANNVIKTLKKDTTVEVVKSGKTWTEVKVDHVQGFIMTQFLEEKGEK' A
#
# COMPACT_ATOMS: atom_id res chain seq x y z
N MET A 1 6.23 -0.02 6.87
CA MET A 1 5.05 0.87 6.85
C MET A 1 3.81 0.05 7.16
N LYS A 2 2.71 0.64 7.62
CA LYS A 2 1.45 -0.10 7.86
C LYS A 2 0.28 0.53 7.13
N THR A 3 -0.75 -0.27 6.86
CA THR A 3 -2.01 0.24 6.32
C THR A 3 -2.87 0.84 7.43
N LYS A 4 -3.31 2.08 7.27
CA LYS A 4 -4.20 2.76 8.24
C LYS A 4 -5.62 2.21 8.20
N VAL A 5 -6.06 1.80 7.01
CA VAL A 5 -7.41 1.31 6.74
C VAL A 5 -7.37 0.09 5.82
N LEU A 6 -8.54 -0.52 5.60
CA LEU A 6 -8.68 -1.53 4.56
C LEU A 6 -8.43 -0.88 3.19
N VAL A 7 -7.47 -1.43 2.45
CA VAL A 7 -6.99 -0.82 1.20
C VAL A 7 -6.69 -1.90 0.16
N ASN A 8 -6.87 -1.56 -1.11
CA ASN A 8 -6.56 -2.46 -2.21
C ASN A 8 -5.13 -2.24 -2.69
N LEU A 9 -4.33 -3.31 -2.67
CA LEU A 9 -3.07 -3.42 -3.40
C LEU A 9 -3.39 -3.54 -4.89
N ARG A 10 -2.79 -2.65 -5.68
CA ARG A 10 -3.04 -2.56 -7.13
C ARG A 10 -1.78 -2.87 -7.92
N SER A 11 -1.91 -3.42 -9.12
CA SER A 11 -0.74 -3.71 -9.97
C SER A 11 -0.15 -2.46 -10.62
N SER A 12 -0.89 -1.35 -10.64
CA SER A 12 -0.40 -0.06 -11.15
C SER A 12 -0.98 1.12 -10.37
N ALA A 13 -0.28 2.26 -10.42
CA ALA A 13 -0.62 3.51 -9.76
C ALA A 13 -1.84 4.24 -10.42
N LYS A 14 -2.94 3.52 -10.66
CA LYS A 14 -4.15 4.01 -11.32
C LYS A 14 -5.39 3.48 -10.61
N LYS A 15 -6.48 4.27 -10.62
CA LYS A 15 -7.81 3.83 -10.14
C LYS A 15 -8.52 3.08 -11.27
N ALA A 16 -8.12 1.84 -11.52
CA ALA A 16 -8.72 0.96 -12.53
C ALA A 16 -9.12 -0.40 -11.92
N ASN A 17 -9.53 -1.36 -12.74
CA ASN A 17 -9.84 -2.74 -12.31
C ASN A 17 -8.56 -3.58 -12.16
N ASN A 18 -7.55 -3.03 -11.51
CA ASN A 18 -6.20 -3.59 -11.40
C ASN A 18 -5.86 -4.00 -9.95
N VAL A 19 -6.86 -4.39 -9.18
CA VAL A 19 -6.69 -4.83 -7.78
C VAL A 19 -6.08 -6.23 -7.76
N ILE A 20 -4.93 -6.38 -7.10
CA ILE A 20 -4.28 -7.67 -6.89
C ILE A 20 -4.81 -8.32 -5.61
N LYS A 21 -4.86 -7.56 -4.52
CA LYS A 21 -5.23 -8.06 -3.18
C LYS A 21 -5.83 -6.95 -2.36
N THR A 22 -6.72 -7.29 -1.44
CA THR A 22 -7.20 -6.37 -0.42
C THR A 22 -6.47 -6.62 0.89
N LEU A 23 -5.84 -5.58 1.41
CA LEU A 23 -5.12 -5.59 2.68
C LEU A 23 -6.03 -5.02 3.77
N LYS A 24 -6.04 -5.67 4.94
CA LYS A 24 -6.79 -5.17 6.10
C LYS A 24 -6.04 -4.00 6.74
N LYS A 25 -6.68 -3.26 7.65
CA LYS A 25 -5.97 -2.29 8.50
C LYS A 25 -4.86 -2.98 9.30
N ASP A 26 -3.83 -2.23 9.67
CA ASP A 26 -2.64 -2.69 10.40
C ASP A 26 -1.80 -3.77 9.69
N THR A 27 -2.02 -3.97 8.39
CA THR A 27 -1.21 -4.87 7.57
C THR A 27 0.17 -4.24 7.40
N THR A 28 1.21 -5.01 7.71
CA THR A 28 2.59 -4.57 7.51
C THR A 28 2.93 -4.69 6.03
N VAL A 29 3.45 -3.60 5.45
CA VAL A 29 3.88 -3.56 4.06
C VAL A 29 5.32 -3.06 3.98
N GLU A 30 6.08 -3.65 3.08
CA GLU A 30 7.44 -3.23 2.76
C GLU A 30 7.38 -2.14 1.71
N VAL A 31 7.96 -0.97 1.96
CA VAL A 31 7.96 0.13 0.99
C VAL A 31 9.14 -0.07 0.05
N VAL A 32 8.85 -0.27 -1.22
CA VAL A 32 9.87 -0.35 -2.27
C VAL A 32 10.20 1.05 -2.76
N LYS A 33 9.17 1.88 -2.99
CA LYS A 33 9.33 3.26 -3.45
C LYS A 33 8.20 4.13 -2.95
N SER A 34 8.52 5.09 -2.08
CA SER A 34 7.57 6.10 -1.63
C SER A 34 7.27 7.11 -2.75
N GLY A 35 6.00 7.47 -2.90
CA GLY A 35 5.57 8.50 -3.84
C GLY A 35 4.49 9.38 -3.24
N LYS A 36 4.21 10.53 -3.88
CA LYS A 36 3.27 11.54 -3.36
C LYS A 36 1.84 11.02 -3.28
N THR A 37 1.35 10.41 -4.37
CA THR A 37 -0.04 9.90 -4.45
C THR A 37 -0.10 8.39 -4.25
N TRP A 38 0.89 7.69 -4.81
CA TRP A 38 1.01 6.24 -4.80
C TRP A 38 2.38 5.86 -4.29
N THR A 39 2.40 4.88 -3.40
CA THR A 39 3.61 4.26 -2.87
C THR A 39 3.64 2.83 -3.35
N GLU A 40 4.77 2.46 -3.93
CA GLU A 40 5.08 1.10 -4.34
C GLU A 40 5.49 0.31 -3.10
N VAL A 41 4.79 -0.79 -2.87
CA VAL A 41 5.00 -1.67 -1.73
C VAL A 41 5.10 -3.11 -2.18
N LYS A 42 5.72 -3.92 -1.33
CA LYS A 42 5.78 -5.36 -1.46
C LYS A 42 5.14 -6.01 -0.23
N VAL A 43 4.26 -6.97 -0.48
CA VAL A 43 3.49 -7.69 0.54
C VAL A 43 3.42 -9.15 0.14
N ASP A 44 3.84 -10.07 1.00
CA ASP A 44 3.83 -11.52 0.74
C ASP A 44 4.45 -11.90 -0.62
N HIS A 45 5.62 -11.34 -0.95
CA HIS A 45 6.30 -11.49 -2.25
C HIS A 45 5.59 -10.86 -3.47
N VAL A 46 4.43 -10.24 -3.28
CA VAL A 46 3.67 -9.53 -4.33
C VAL A 46 4.00 -8.04 -4.28
N GLN A 47 4.43 -7.49 -5.40
CA GLN A 47 4.68 -6.06 -5.54
C GLN A 47 3.47 -5.35 -6.14
N GLY A 48 3.18 -4.14 -5.66
CA GLY A 48 2.08 -3.33 -6.17
C GLY A 48 2.10 -1.92 -5.60
N PHE A 49 1.01 -1.19 -5.84
CA PHE A 49 0.85 0.21 -5.51
C PHE A 49 -0.33 0.37 -4.56
N ILE A 50 -0.10 1.16 -3.51
CA ILE A 50 -1.12 1.59 -2.55
C ILE A 50 -1.12 3.12 -2.52
N MET A 51 -2.27 3.77 -2.32
CA MET A 51 -2.26 5.22 -2.16
C MET A 51 -1.57 5.59 -0.85
N THR A 52 -0.64 6.55 -0.94
CA THR A 52 0.15 7.00 0.20
C THR A 52 -0.71 7.49 1.37
N GLN A 53 -1.88 8.08 1.09
CA GLN A 53 -2.84 8.52 2.10
C GLN A 53 -3.38 7.40 3.02
N PHE A 54 -3.35 6.15 2.57
CA PHE A 54 -3.81 4.99 3.34
C PHE A 54 -2.65 4.23 4.00
N LEU A 55 -1.43 4.68 3.76
CA LEU A 55 -0.25 4.15 4.40
C LEU A 55 0.17 5.13 5.50
N GLU A 56 0.55 4.55 6.63
CA GLU A 56 1.08 5.26 7.75
C GLU A 56 2.49 4.73 7.98
N GLU A 57 3.48 5.62 7.84
CA GLU A 57 4.77 5.34 8.45
C GLU A 57 4.52 5.21 9.94
N LYS A 58 5.14 4.19 10.55
CA LYS A 58 4.93 3.84 11.95
C LYS A 58 5.36 5.06 12.78
N GLY A 59 4.42 5.95 13.03
CA GLY A 59 4.58 7.13 13.87
C GLY A 59 4.75 6.61 15.27
N GLU A 60 6.00 6.49 15.70
CA GLU A 60 6.29 6.27 17.10
C GLU A 60 6.18 7.63 17.80
N LYS A 61 5.05 7.80 18.50
CA LYS A 61 4.70 8.82 19.50
C LYS A 61 4.44 10.26 19.02
#